data_AF-A0A922S4T8-F1
#
_entry.id   AF-A0A922S4T8-F1
#
_cell.length_a   1.000
_cell.length_b   1.000
_cell.length_c   1.000
_cell.angle_alpha   90.00
_cell.angle_beta   90.00
_cell.angle_gamma   90.00
#
_symmetry.space_group_name_H-M   'P 1'
#
loop_
_entity.id
_entity.type
_entity.pdbx_description
1 polymer ?
#
loop_
_entity_poly.entity_id
_entity_poly.type
_entity_poly.pdbx_seq_one_letter_code
_entity_poly.pdbx_strand_id
1 'polypeptide(L)'
;MYEVSSIFLIIQMSFDDFVRYFSRLELCHLGPESIAYSPGPVNRRCNKRQWEMICEEGEWLRNSTAGGCSNFPNTFYMNPQFHVEVVAPDESDTDGNGTLVVGLMQKGLREKHIEPHVIGYSVFRMPPSAPNNRLLDRRFFMTNSSVARSPVFINMREVCGRHKLKPGHYVIIPCTFNPNEEAKFMLRIFSEQACGSNELDDDTRITFMDGPDHPIRTADDNLIEKLQVVFNKIAGPTGAITYTQLQDILNEAFTKDFPFDGFSRETARSMMALMDADLSGGLGFDEFKKLWMELRIWKTIFKKFDEGHTGSLEAFELRNVMRTIGFHVSNMIFKAIACRYANEKGQILFDDYILLLIRLSTVFETFKAQERTRDGRAVFGADDFIRSVIYI
;
A
#
# COMPACT_ATOMS: atom_id res chain seq x y z
N MET A 1 -42.46 -43.40 -2.19
CA MET A 1 -42.71 -42.11 -2.84
C MET A 1 -43.46 -41.26 -1.82
N TYR A 2 -42.75 -40.49 -1.02
CA TYR A 2 -43.35 -39.56 -0.05
C TYR A 2 -42.75 -38.19 -0.36
N GLU A 3 -43.48 -37.40 -1.13
CA GLU A 3 -43.20 -35.98 -1.32
C GLU A 3 -43.47 -35.27 0.00
N VAL A 4 -42.44 -34.67 0.58
CA VAL A 4 -42.60 -33.69 1.66
C VAL A 4 -42.93 -32.36 0.98
N SER A 5 -44.21 -32.05 0.86
CA SER A 5 -44.66 -30.72 0.49
C SER A 5 -44.40 -29.77 1.67
N SER A 6 -43.32 -28.99 1.59
CA SER A 6 -43.06 -27.90 2.51
C SER A 6 -44.14 -26.83 2.33
N ILE A 7 -45.16 -26.85 3.20
CA ILE A 7 -46.13 -25.77 3.34
C ILE A 7 -45.39 -24.59 3.98
N PHE A 8 -45.02 -23.59 3.18
CA PHE A 8 -44.61 -22.30 3.72
C PHE A 8 -45.85 -21.63 4.33
N LEU A 9 -45.96 -21.65 5.65
CA LEU A 9 -46.98 -20.91 6.37
C LEU A 9 -46.58 -19.42 6.36
N ILE A 10 -47.22 -18.60 5.53
CA ILE A 10 -47.05 -17.15 5.57
C ILE A 10 -47.97 -16.61 6.66
N ILE A 11 -47.38 -16.17 7.77
CA ILE A 11 -48.11 -15.52 8.88
C ILE A 11 -48.13 -14.02 8.62
N GLN A 12 -49.33 -13.43 8.55
CA GLN A 12 -49.50 -11.99 8.54
C GLN A 12 -49.57 -11.47 9.99
N MET A 13 -48.90 -10.36 10.27
CA MET A 13 -48.95 -9.68 11.57
C MET A 13 -49.18 -8.19 11.37
N SER A 14 -49.71 -7.52 12.40
CA SER A 14 -49.81 -6.07 12.40
C SER A 14 -48.40 -5.44 12.45
N PHE A 15 -48.25 -4.22 11.93
CA PHE A 15 -46.96 -3.51 12.01
C PHE A 15 -46.57 -3.23 13.47
N ASP A 16 -47.55 -2.95 14.33
CA ASP A 16 -47.30 -2.71 15.75
C ASP A 16 -46.76 -3.98 16.45
N ASP A 17 -47.30 -5.16 16.12
CA ASP A 17 -46.75 -6.42 16.61
C ASP A 17 -45.34 -6.68 16.05
N PHE A 18 -45.09 -6.36 14.78
CA PHE A 18 -43.75 -6.47 14.20
C PHE A 18 -42.74 -5.61 14.97
N VAL A 19 -43.07 -4.34 15.23
CA VAL A 19 -42.22 -3.42 16.01
C VAL A 19 -42.06 -3.91 17.46
N ARG A 20 -43.08 -4.55 18.03
CA ARG A 20 -43.05 -5.06 19.41
C ARG A 20 -42.20 -6.31 19.58
N TYR A 21 -42.23 -7.23 18.61
CA TYR A 21 -41.60 -8.55 18.74
C TYR A 21 -40.27 -8.69 17.99
N PHE A 22 -40.00 -7.85 16.98
CA PHE A 22 -38.77 -7.91 16.20
C PHE A 22 -37.86 -6.72 16.53
N SER A 23 -36.61 -7.02 16.91
CA SER A 23 -35.60 -6.00 17.23
C SER A 23 -34.72 -5.62 16.02
N ARG A 24 -34.73 -6.42 14.96
CA ARG A 24 -33.84 -6.27 13.81
C ARG A 24 -34.51 -6.78 12.52
N LEU A 25 -34.47 -5.95 11.49
CA LEU A 25 -34.89 -6.28 10.13
C LEU A 25 -33.68 -6.17 9.22
N GLU A 26 -33.36 -7.25 8.50
CA GLU A 26 -32.30 -7.27 7.50
C GLU A 26 -32.93 -7.39 6.11
N LEU A 27 -32.65 -6.40 5.26
CA LEU A 27 -33.13 -6.38 3.89
C LEU A 27 -31.93 -6.62 2.95
N CYS A 28 -31.91 -7.78 2.30
CA CYS A 28 -30.93 -8.09 1.27
C CYS A 28 -31.42 -7.54 -0.07
N HIS A 29 -30.78 -6.47 -0.54
CA HIS A 29 -31.09 -5.87 -1.83
C HIS A 29 -30.18 -6.46 -2.91
N LEU A 30 -30.76 -6.91 -4.02
CA LEU A 30 -30.00 -7.36 -5.19
C LEU A 30 -29.36 -6.16 -5.95
N GLY A 31 -29.86 -4.96 -5.66
CA GLY A 31 -29.35 -3.68 -6.14
C GLY A 31 -30.22 -2.53 -5.61
N PRO A 32 -29.72 -1.28 -5.61
CA PRO A 32 -30.45 -0.11 -5.11
C PRO A 32 -31.80 0.17 -5.81
N GLU A 33 -32.03 -0.40 -7.01
CA GLU A 33 -33.34 -0.38 -7.68
C GLU A 33 -34.47 -1.09 -6.91
N SER A 34 -34.11 -2.05 -6.05
CA SER A 34 -35.10 -2.83 -5.27
C SER A 34 -35.74 -2.04 -4.11
N ILE A 35 -35.23 -0.85 -3.80
CA ILE A 35 -35.76 0.05 -2.75
C ILE A 35 -36.87 0.96 -3.28
N ALA A 36 -36.96 1.18 -4.60
CA ALA A 36 -37.94 2.08 -5.21
C ALA A 36 -39.33 1.42 -5.38
N TYR A 37 -39.97 1.05 -4.27
CA TYR A 37 -41.41 0.77 -4.26
C TYR A 37 -42.14 2.10 -4.03
N SER A 38 -42.59 2.76 -5.10
CA SER A 38 -43.53 3.88 -5.00
C SER A 38 -44.96 3.31 -4.86
N PRO A 39 -45.65 3.46 -3.72
CA PRO A 39 -47.05 3.07 -3.59
C PRO A 39 -47.92 4.14 -4.25
N GLY A 40 -47.98 4.11 -5.59
CA GLY A 40 -48.80 5.01 -6.38
C GLY A 40 -49.32 4.30 -7.64
N PRO A 41 -50.45 4.74 -8.20
CA PRO A 41 -50.98 4.13 -9.42
C PRO A 41 -49.94 4.19 -10.53
N VAL A 42 -49.79 3.08 -11.25
CA VAL A 42 -48.79 2.87 -12.31
C VAL A 42 -49.02 3.84 -13.47
N ASN A 43 -48.59 5.08 -13.31
CA ASN A 43 -48.36 5.98 -14.41
C ASN A 43 -46.99 5.64 -14.99
N ARG A 44 -47.04 5.03 -16.18
CA ARG A 44 -45.90 4.75 -17.06
C ARG A 44 -45.17 6.06 -17.38
N ARG A 45 -44.23 6.48 -16.53
CA ARG A 45 -43.08 7.38 -16.79
C ARG A 45 -42.32 7.78 -15.50
N CYS A 46 -42.30 6.94 -14.46
CA CYS A 46 -41.21 7.03 -13.51
C CYS A 46 -39.98 6.43 -14.19
N ASN A 47 -39.06 7.26 -14.67
CA ASN A 47 -37.72 6.81 -15.04
C ASN A 47 -37.21 5.98 -13.86
N LYS A 48 -37.08 4.66 -14.04
CA LYS A 48 -36.39 3.81 -13.08
C LYS A 48 -35.02 4.45 -12.92
N ARG A 49 -34.70 4.91 -11.71
CA ARG A 49 -33.38 5.46 -11.43
C ARG A 49 -32.38 4.35 -11.71
N GLN A 50 -31.63 4.50 -12.80
CA GLN A 50 -30.64 3.52 -13.19
C GLN A 50 -29.45 3.75 -12.29
N TRP A 51 -29.25 2.86 -11.33
CA TRP A 51 -28.11 2.93 -10.45
C TRP A 51 -26.94 2.24 -11.12
N GLU A 52 -25.80 2.90 -11.13
CA GLU A 52 -24.55 2.26 -11.48
C GLU A 52 -23.93 1.66 -10.23
N MET A 53 -23.40 0.44 -10.37
CA MET A 53 -22.70 -0.27 -9.32
C MET A 53 -21.28 -0.52 -9.78
N ILE A 54 -20.33 -0.12 -8.95
CA ILE A 54 -18.93 -0.52 -9.08
C ILE A 54 -18.58 -1.43 -7.93
N CYS A 55 -17.81 -2.47 -8.25
CA CYS A 55 -17.39 -3.48 -7.31
C CYS A 55 -15.87 -3.61 -7.37
N GLU A 56 -15.21 -3.17 -6.31
CA GLU A 56 -13.77 -3.23 -6.16
C GLU A 56 -13.40 -4.32 -5.14
N GLU A 57 -12.36 -5.07 -5.42
CA GLU A 57 -11.81 -6.05 -4.48
C GLU A 57 -10.55 -5.51 -3.83
N GLY A 58 -10.35 -5.80 -2.55
CA GLY A 58 -9.16 -5.38 -1.84
C GLY A 58 -8.80 -6.30 -0.68
N GLU A 59 -7.69 -5.99 -0.02
CA GLU A 59 -7.19 -6.75 1.12
C GLU A 59 -6.48 -5.86 2.14
N TRP A 60 -6.74 -6.12 3.42
CA TRP A 60 -5.93 -5.63 4.52
C TRP A 60 -4.90 -6.68 4.85
N LEU A 61 -3.62 -6.28 4.77
CA LEU A 61 -2.47 -7.13 5.00
C LEU A 61 -1.69 -6.60 6.19
N ARG A 62 -1.32 -7.50 7.09
CA ARG A 62 -0.54 -7.17 8.27
C ARG A 62 0.74 -6.48 7.83
N ASN A 63 1.15 -5.45 8.59
CA ASN A 63 2.39 -4.71 8.36
C ASN A 63 2.47 -3.97 7.01
N SER A 64 1.37 -3.89 6.25
CA SER A 64 1.33 -3.25 4.94
C SER A 64 0.09 -2.36 4.80
N THR A 65 -1.06 -2.94 4.41
CA THR A 65 -2.30 -2.20 4.13
C THR A 65 -3.31 -2.25 5.28
N ALA A 66 -3.09 -3.04 6.33
CA ALA A 66 -3.98 -3.13 7.49
C ALA A 66 -3.76 -1.96 8.47
N GLY A 67 -4.10 -0.75 8.04
CA GLY A 67 -3.80 0.49 8.76
C GLY A 67 -4.69 0.78 9.98
N GLY A 68 -5.83 0.08 10.13
CA GLY A 68 -6.82 0.36 11.18
C GLY A 68 -7.62 1.63 10.91
N CYS A 69 -8.50 2.02 11.84
CA CYS A 69 -9.39 3.18 11.66
C CYS A 69 -8.71 4.53 11.94
N SER A 70 -9.45 5.64 11.82
CA SER A 70 -8.94 7.01 11.98
C SER A 70 -8.34 7.32 13.37
N ASN A 71 -8.60 6.47 14.36
CA ASN A 71 -7.98 6.56 15.69
C ASN A 71 -6.47 6.27 15.66
N PHE A 72 -5.97 5.67 14.57
CA PHE A 72 -4.57 5.30 14.36
C PHE A 72 -3.96 6.15 13.22
N PRO A 73 -3.73 7.45 13.43
CA PRO A 73 -3.31 8.38 12.37
C PRO A 73 -1.95 8.04 11.75
N ASN A 74 -1.11 7.28 12.46
CA ASN A 74 0.21 6.83 11.98
C ASN A 74 0.13 5.71 10.94
N THR A 75 -1.00 5.01 10.84
CA THR A 75 -1.16 3.83 9.98
C THR A 75 -2.41 3.92 9.10
N PHE A 76 -3.41 4.74 9.46
CA PHE A 76 -4.68 4.88 8.75
C PHE A 76 -4.54 5.15 7.24
N TYR A 77 -3.58 5.98 6.84
CA TYR A 77 -3.35 6.35 5.44
C TYR A 77 -2.80 5.20 4.58
N MET A 78 -2.36 4.10 5.21
CA MET A 78 -1.85 2.91 4.53
C MET A 78 -2.96 1.95 4.10
N ASN A 79 -4.19 2.14 4.59
CA ASN A 79 -5.34 1.38 4.09
C ASN A 79 -5.52 1.61 2.58
N PRO A 80 -6.09 0.63 1.85
CA PRO A 80 -6.44 0.81 0.45
C PRO A 80 -7.31 2.05 0.26
N GLN A 81 -7.08 2.80 -0.83
CA GLN A 81 -7.73 4.08 -1.08
C GLN A 81 -8.46 4.01 -2.42
N PHE A 82 -9.77 4.26 -2.43
CA PHE A 82 -10.58 4.19 -3.65
C PHE A 82 -11.08 5.57 -4.02
N HIS A 83 -10.66 6.09 -5.17
CA HIS A 83 -11.21 7.33 -5.70
C HIS A 83 -12.61 7.09 -6.26
N VAL A 84 -13.51 8.04 -6.02
CA VAL A 84 -14.87 8.07 -6.56
C VAL A 84 -15.28 9.51 -6.87
N GLU A 85 -15.99 9.68 -7.97
CA GLU A 85 -16.55 10.96 -8.37
C GLU A 85 -18.06 11.00 -8.19
N VAL A 86 -18.57 12.04 -7.53
CA VAL A 86 -20.01 12.38 -7.57
C VAL A 86 -20.19 13.39 -8.70
N VAL A 87 -20.66 12.92 -9.86
CA VAL A 87 -20.67 13.71 -11.09
C VAL A 87 -21.66 14.87 -11.04
N ALA A 88 -22.90 14.61 -10.62
CA ALA A 88 -23.93 15.63 -10.52
C ALA A 88 -24.91 15.34 -9.38
N PRO A 89 -25.72 16.35 -8.98
CA PRO A 89 -26.78 16.14 -8.02
C PRO A 89 -27.85 15.16 -8.52
N ASP A 90 -28.51 14.48 -7.59
CA ASP A 90 -29.68 13.67 -7.93
C ASP A 90 -30.81 14.60 -8.38
N GLU A 91 -31.57 14.20 -9.41
CA GLU A 91 -32.68 15.02 -9.95
C GLU A 91 -33.74 15.37 -8.91
N SER A 92 -33.86 14.54 -7.86
CA SER A 92 -34.82 14.71 -6.77
C SER A 92 -34.30 15.50 -5.56
N ASP A 93 -33.03 15.89 -5.55
CA ASP A 93 -32.41 16.53 -4.38
C ASP A 93 -32.48 18.06 -4.48
N THR A 94 -33.13 18.69 -3.50
CA THR A 94 -33.30 20.16 -3.45
C THR A 94 -32.04 20.90 -3.03
N ASP A 95 -31.12 20.21 -2.37
CA ASP A 95 -29.89 20.80 -1.80
C ASP A 95 -28.69 20.68 -2.75
N GLY A 96 -28.92 20.12 -3.95
CA GLY A 96 -27.90 19.95 -4.97
C GLY A 96 -26.86 18.88 -4.62
N ASN A 97 -27.26 17.81 -3.90
CA ASN A 97 -26.39 16.69 -3.58
C ASN A 97 -26.67 15.48 -4.47
N GLY A 98 -25.63 14.68 -4.73
CA GLY A 98 -25.74 13.34 -5.30
C GLY A 98 -25.76 12.27 -4.21
N THR A 99 -26.47 11.17 -4.44
CA THR A 99 -26.47 10.01 -3.54
C THR A 99 -25.29 9.10 -3.86
N LEU A 100 -24.53 8.76 -2.81
CA LEU A 100 -23.49 7.73 -2.81
C LEU A 100 -23.85 6.65 -1.78
N VAL A 101 -24.01 5.40 -2.21
CA VAL A 101 -24.17 4.25 -1.30
C VAL A 101 -22.89 3.44 -1.30
N VAL A 102 -22.34 3.19 -0.12
CA VAL A 102 -21.10 2.43 0.04
C VAL A 102 -21.38 1.21 0.92
N GLY A 103 -21.14 0.03 0.37
CA GLY A 103 -21.18 -1.27 1.05
C GLY A 103 -19.78 -1.87 1.14
N LEU A 104 -19.30 -2.13 2.35
CA LEU A 104 -18.02 -2.78 2.61
C LEU A 104 -18.26 -4.16 3.21
N MET A 105 -17.79 -5.20 2.51
CA MET A 105 -18.03 -6.59 2.86
C MET A 105 -16.72 -7.37 3.00
N GLN A 106 -16.54 -8.07 4.11
CA GLN A 106 -15.38 -8.97 4.31
C GLN A 106 -15.63 -10.37 3.71
N LYS A 107 -14.60 -10.91 3.04
CA LYS A 107 -14.62 -12.17 2.27
C LYS A 107 -13.88 -13.29 3.02
N GLY A 108 -14.20 -14.55 2.69
CA GLY A 108 -13.44 -15.72 3.14
C GLY A 108 -13.63 -16.15 4.60
N LEU A 109 -14.46 -15.46 5.38
CA LEU A 109 -14.68 -15.77 6.80
C LEU A 109 -15.32 -17.15 7.02
N ARG A 110 -16.33 -17.50 6.20
CA ARG A 110 -17.08 -18.76 6.35
C ARG A 110 -16.24 -19.99 6.04
N GLU A 111 -15.41 -19.92 5.01
CA GLU A 111 -14.52 -21.01 4.61
C GLU A 111 -13.50 -21.31 5.72
N LYS A 112 -13.01 -20.26 6.39
CA LYS A 112 -11.97 -20.36 7.41
C LYS A 112 -12.51 -20.46 8.85
N HIS A 113 -13.83 -20.41 9.05
CA HIS A 113 -14.47 -20.39 10.38
C HIS A 113 -13.91 -19.27 11.29
N ILE A 114 -13.60 -18.11 10.70
CA ILE A 114 -13.05 -16.94 11.40
C ILE A 114 -14.19 -15.96 11.71
N GLU A 115 -14.20 -15.40 12.92
CA GLU A 115 -15.14 -14.35 13.29
C GLU A 115 -14.91 -13.06 12.47
N PRO A 116 -15.98 -12.34 12.10
CA PRO A 116 -15.85 -11.09 11.37
C PRO A 116 -15.09 -10.04 12.20
N HIS A 117 -14.12 -9.37 11.59
CA HIS A 117 -13.47 -8.19 12.18
C HIS A 117 -14.47 -7.04 12.30
N VAL A 118 -14.19 -6.11 13.20
CA VAL A 118 -14.93 -4.85 13.28
C VAL A 118 -14.50 -3.99 12.10
N ILE A 119 -15.39 -3.78 11.13
CA ILE A 119 -15.08 -3.05 9.89
C ILE A 119 -15.86 -1.74 9.76
N GLY A 120 -15.32 -0.81 8.98
CA GLY A 120 -15.94 0.45 8.65
C GLY A 120 -15.23 1.14 7.48
N TYR A 121 -15.74 2.30 7.09
CA TYR A 121 -15.09 3.11 6.07
C TYR A 121 -15.24 4.59 6.39
N SER A 122 -14.34 5.39 5.82
CA SER A 122 -14.38 6.85 5.90
C SER A 122 -14.27 7.43 4.49
N VAL A 123 -15.00 8.52 4.23
CA VAL A 123 -15.01 9.22 2.95
C VAL A 123 -14.45 10.62 3.16
N PHE A 124 -13.47 11.00 2.35
CA PHE A 124 -12.86 12.33 2.39
C PHE A 124 -13.05 13.02 1.06
N ARG A 125 -13.24 14.34 1.09
CA ARG A 125 -13.28 15.15 -0.13
C ARG A 125 -11.84 15.45 -0.57
N MET A 126 -11.56 15.24 -1.85
CA MET A 126 -10.26 15.57 -2.41
C MET A 126 -10.23 17.03 -2.85
N PRO A 127 -9.17 17.80 -2.52
CA PRO A 127 -9.01 19.14 -3.05
C PRO A 127 -8.72 19.06 -4.56
N PRO A 128 -9.06 20.09 -5.36
CA PRO A 128 -8.78 20.10 -6.79
C PRO A 128 -7.29 19.98 -7.15
N SER A 129 -6.40 20.27 -6.19
CA SER A 129 -4.95 20.13 -6.35
C SER A 129 -4.41 18.73 -6.02
N ALA A 130 -5.23 17.84 -5.49
CA ALA A 130 -4.80 16.48 -5.18
C ALA A 130 -4.62 15.66 -6.48
N PRO A 131 -3.61 14.78 -6.55
CA PRO A 131 -3.47 13.88 -7.68
C PRO A 131 -4.60 12.84 -7.68
N ASN A 132 -5.24 12.63 -8.84
CA ASN A 132 -6.37 11.71 -8.99
C ASN A 132 -5.94 10.22 -9.07
N ASN A 133 -4.66 9.93 -9.26
CA ASN A 133 -4.13 8.58 -9.50
C ASN A 133 -2.95 8.23 -8.58
N ARG A 134 -2.83 8.85 -7.41
CA ARG A 134 -1.75 8.53 -6.45
C ARG A 134 -2.30 8.41 -5.04
N LEU A 135 -1.60 7.61 -4.23
CA LEU A 135 -1.92 7.46 -2.82
C LEU A 135 -1.80 8.81 -2.10
N LEU A 136 -2.83 9.14 -1.32
CA LEU A 136 -2.81 10.27 -0.42
C LEU A 136 -1.96 9.93 0.81
N ASP A 137 -1.17 10.91 1.25
CA ASP A 137 -0.22 10.72 2.35
C ASP A 137 -0.86 10.97 3.72
N ARG A 138 -0.09 10.69 4.77
CA ARG A 138 -0.48 10.95 6.16
C ARG A 138 -0.94 12.40 6.39
N ARG A 139 -0.26 13.37 5.76
CA ARG A 139 -0.52 14.80 5.95
C ARG A 139 -1.91 15.17 5.47
N PHE A 140 -2.36 14.59 4.36
CA PHE A 140 -3.73 14.77 3.87
C PHE A 140 -4.77 14.41 4.93
N PHE A 141 -4.69 13.20 5.51
CA PHE A 141 -5.69 12.71 6.48
C PHE A 141 -5.58 13.37 7.85
N MET A 142 -4.43 13.93 8.21
CA MET A 142 -4.28 14.74 9.42
C MET A 142 -4.87 16.15 9.25
N THR A 143 -4.90 16.67 8.03
CA THR A 143 -5.37 18.04 7.75
C THR A 143 -6.86 18.07 7.40
N ASN A 144 -7.38 17.03 6.76
CA ASN A 144 -8.75 16.98 6.25
C ASN A 144 -9.62 16.08 7.13
N SER A 145 -10.84 16.55 7.42
CA SER A 145 -11.85 15.75 8.13
C SER A 145 -12.68 14.93 7.15
N SER A 146 -13.15 13.76 7.60
CA SER A 146 -14.06 12.93 6.81
C SER A 146 -15.40 13.64 6.60
N VAL A 147 -15.90 13.65 5.38
CA VAL A 147 -17.21 14.23 5.01
C VAL A 147 -18.36 13.24 5.21
N ALA A 148 -18.05 11.94 5.18
CA ALA A 148 -18.96 10.85 5.48
C ALA A 148 -18.19 9.66 6.04
N ARG A 149 -18.88 8.75 6.71
CA ARG A 149 -18.30 7.53 7.30
C ARG A 149 -19.37 6.45 7.41
N SER A 150 -18.96 5.20 7.61
CA SER A 150 -19.92 4.15 7.95
C SER A 150 -20.70 4.54 9.21
N PRO A 151 -22.02 4.24 9.30
CA PRO A 151 -22.85 4.63 10.44
C PRO A 151 -22.31 4.10 11.78
N VAL A 152 -21.75 2.89 11.73
CA VAL A 152 -21.11 2.21 12.84
C VAL A 152 -19.88 1.45 12.35
N PHE A 153 -18.93 1.24 13.26
CA PHE A 153 -17.92 0.19 13.12
C PHE A 153 -18.47 -1.05 13.80
N ILE A 154 -18.60 -2.15 13.08
CA ILE A 154 -19.32 -3.32 13.58
C ILE A 154 -18.70 -4.63 13.07
N ASN A 155 -18.70 -5.65 13.93
CA ASN A 155 -18.24 -7.01 13.63
C ASN A 155 -19.29 -7.79 12.83
N MET A 156 -19.63 -7.28 11.65
CA MET A 156 -20.53 -7.96 10.71
C MET A 156 -19.83 -8.23 9.39
N ARG A 157 -20.36 -9.20 8.66
CA ARG A 157 -19.87 -9.54 7.32
C ARG A 157 -19.89 -8.34 6.38
N GLU A 158 -20.87 -7.45 6.54
CA GLU A 158 -21.00 -6.25 5.72
C GLU A 158 -21.50 -5.06 6.54
N VAL A 159 -20.99 -3.88 6.22
CA VAL A 159 -21.52 -2.59 6.66
C VAL A 159 -21.87 -1.73 5.45
N CYS A 160 -23.06 -1.14 5.44
CA CYS A 160 -23.55 -0.30 4.35
C CYS A 160 -23.99 1.06 4.89
N GLY A 161 -23.80 2.12 4.10
CA GLY A 161 -24.27 3.45 4.41
C GLY A 161 -24.63 4.23 3.15
N ARG A 162 -25.68 5.05 3.26
CA ARG A 162 -26.16 5.93 2.20
C ARG A 162 -25.83 7.38 2.58
N HIS A 163 -25.15 8.08 1.68
CA HIS A 163 -24.64 9.43 1.89
C HIS A 163 -25.15 10.38 0.83
N LYS A 164 -25.41 11.63 1.20
CA LYS A 164 -25.69 12.72 0.26
C LYS A 164 -24.49 13.65 0.25
N LEU A 165 -23.85 13.80 -0.90
CA LEU A 165 -22.61 14.55 -1.05
C LEU A 165 -22.74 15.55 -2.20
N LYS A 166 -22.08 16.70 -2.09
CA LYS A 166 -22.00 17.65 -3.20
C LYS A 166 -21.22 17.04 -4.37
N PRO A 167 -21.45 17.46 -5.62
CA PRO A 167 -20.62 17.04 -6.73
C PRO A 167 -19.13 17.33 -6.52
N GLY A 168 -18.28 16.39 -6.94
CA GLY A 168 -16.83 16.47 -6.84
C GLY A 168 -16.13 15.13 -6.57
N HIS A 169 -14.83 15.21 -6.33
CA HIS A 169 -13.96 14.04 -6.12
C HIS A 169 -13.82 13.67 -4.65
N TYR A 170 -13.89 12.38 -4.37
CA TYR A 170 -13.80 11.80 -3.04
C TYR A 170 -12.87 10.59 -3.03
N VAL A 171 -12.38 10.27 -1.84
CA VAL A 171 -11.65 9.03 -1.57
C VAL A 171 -12.34 8.26 -0.46
N ILE A 172 -12.57 6.97 -0.69
CA ILE A 172 -13.13 6.03 0.29
C ILE A 172 -11.98 5.20 0.86
N ILE A 173 -11.90 5.17 2.19
CA ILE A 173 -10.89 4.42 2.95
C ILE A 173 -11.60 3.29 3.70
N PRO A 174 -11.71 2.07 3.12
CA PRO A 174 -12.15 0.89 3.84
C PRO A 174 -11.08 0.46 4.85
N CYS A 175 -11.48 0.22 6.10
CA CYS A 175 -10.58 -0.17 7.17
C CYS A 175 -11.23 -1.13 8.17
N THR A 176 -10.39 -1.93 8.81
CA THR A 176 -10.71 -2.57 10.08
C THR A 176 -10.62 -1.55 11.22
N PHE A 177 -11.17 -1.88 12.38
CA PHE A 177 -11.09 -1.00 13.55
C PHE A 177 -9.66 -0.94 14.07
N ASN A 178 -9.04 -2.10 14.34
CA ASN A 178 -7.66 -2.18 14.79
C ASN A 178 -6.70 -2.34 13.60
N PRO A 179 -5.47 -1.79 13.70
CA PRO A 179 -4.41 -2.09 12.75
C PRO A 179 -4.03 -3.58 12.76
N ASN A 180 -3.39 -4.04 11.70
CA ASN A 180 -2.87 -5.41 11.56
C ASN A 180 -3.92 -6.54 11.55
N GLU A 181 -5.22 -6.21 11.45
CA GLU A 181 -6.28 -7.19 11.21
C GLU A 181 -6.33 -7.57 9.72
N GLU A 182 -6.04 -8.83 9.39
CA GLU A 182 -6.01 -9.30 8.01
C GLU A 182 -7.37 -9.80 7.55
N ALA A 183 -7.84 -9.30 6.41
CA ALA A 183 -8.97 -9.85 5.69
C ALA A 183 -9.00 -9.36 4.24
N LYS A 184 -9.62 -10.15 3.36
CA LYS A 184 -10.02 -9.71 2.03
C LYS A 184 -11.37 -9.04 2.12
N PHE A 185 -11.63 -8.04 1.30
CA PHE A 185 -12.91 -7.35 1.26
C PHE A 185 -13.38 -7.07 -0.18
N MET A 186 -14.64 -6.69 -0.27
CA MET A 186 -15.31 -6.20 -1.45
C MET A 186 -15.95 -4.85 -1.10
N LEU A 187 -15.61 -3.82 -1.86
CA LEU A 187 -16.19 -2.49 -1.76
C LEU A 187 -17.18 -2.31 -2.91
N ARG A 188 -18.44 -2.06 -2.57
CA ARG A 188 -19.50 -1.77 -3.53
C ARG A 188 -19.90 -0.31 -3.41
N ILE A 189 -19.84 0.38 -4.54
CA ILE A 189 -20.16 1.80 -4.64
C ILE A 189 -21.35 1.91 -5.59
N PHE A 190 -22.42 2.55 -5.14
CA PHE A 190 -23.59 2.83 -5.97
C PHE A 190 -23.82 4.33 -6.08
N SER A 191 -24.13 4.77 -7.30
CA SER A 191 -24.45 6.16 -7.66
C SER A 191 -25.60 6.20 -8.67
N GLU A 192 -26.37 7.30 -8.70
CA GLU A 192 -27.46 7.49 -9.68
C GLU A 192 -26.95 7.84 -11.09
N GLN A 193 -25.68 8.24 -11.21
CA GLN A 193 -25.00 8.48 -12.48
C GLN A 193 -23.72 7.68 -12.55
N ALA A 194 -23.25 7.41 -13.78
CA ALA A 194 -21.95 6.79 -14.00
C ALA A 194 -20.86 7.55 -13.27
N CYS A 195 -20.27 6.90 -12.27
CA CYS A 195 -19.06 7.38 -11.65
C CYS A 195 -17.90 6.47 -12.08
N GLY A 196 -16.73 7.05 -12.31
CA GLY A 196 -15.51 6.25 -12.34
C GLY A 196 -15.10 5.96 -10.89
N SER A 197 -14.75 4.72 -10.59
CA SER A 197 -13.89 4.42 -9.44
C SER A 197 -12.61 3.74 -9.89
N ASN A 198 -11.56 4.00 -9.14
CA ASN A 198 -10.28 3.36 -9.31
C ASN A 198 -9.58 3.29 -7.95
N GLU A 199 -8.91 2.18 -7.67
CA GLU A 199 -7.95 2.12 -6.58
C GLU A 199 -6.83 3.13 -6.86
N LEU A 200 -6.52 3.96 -5.88
CA LEU A 200 -5.34 4.81 -5.91
C LEU A 200 -4.14 3.95 -5.54
N ASP A 201 -3.11 4.00 -6.38
CA ASP A 201 -1.83 3.36 -6.12
C ASP A 201 -0.69 4.26 -6.57
N ASP A 202 0.53 3.97 -6.14
CA ASP A 202 1.73 4.66 -6.61
C ASP A 202 2.32 3.96 -7.84
N ASP A 203 2.68 4.75 -8.85
CA ASP A 203 3.50 4.26 -9.96
C ASP A 203 4.85 3.77 -9.45
N THR A 204 5.27 2.60 -9.92
CA THR A 204 6.58 2.05 -9.56
C THR A 204 7.69 2.76 -10.32
N ARG A 205 8.49 3.55 -9.61
CA ARG A 205 9.57 4.35 -10.18
C ARG A 205 10.62 4.69 -9.13
N ILE A 206 11.85 4.90 -9.58
CA ILE A 206 12.87 5.60 -8.82
C ILE A 206 12.89 7.04 -9.29
N THR A 207 12.63 7.99 -8.39
CA THR A 207 13.10 9.36 -8.57
C THR A 207 14.55 9.37 -8.17
N PHE A 208 15.44 9.35 -9.14
CA PHE A 208 16.84 9.61 -8.85
C PHE A 208 16.91 10.98 -8.19
N MET A 209 17.56 11.08 -7.04
CA MET A 209 18.01 12.36 -6.52
C MET A 209 19.21 12.85 -7.36
N ASP A 210 19.00 13.01 -8.68
CA ASP A 210 19.99 13.55 -9.63
C ASP A 210 19.93 15.10 -9.67
N GLY A 211 19.16 15.71 -8.77
CA GLY A 211 19.15 17.16 -8.61
C GLY A 211 20.43 17.67 -7.91
N PRO A 212 20.89 18.89 -8.22
CA PRO A 212 22.06 19.51 -7.60
C PRO A 212 21.96 19.69 -6.07
N ASP A 213 20.75 19.56 -5.51
CA ASP A 213 20.45 19.66 -4.06
C ASP A 213 20.54 18.32 -3.31
N HIS A 214 21.13 17.27 -3.87
CA HIS A 214 21.34 16.04 -3.10
C HIS A 214 22.39 16.29 -1.98
N PRO A 215 22.04 16.17 -0.68
CA PRO A 215 22.93 16.54 0.41
C PRO A 215 24.20 15.69 0.54
N ILE A 216 24.42 14.67 -0.30
CA ILE A 216 25.55 13.74 -0.20
C ILE A 216 26.04 13.31 -1.60
N ARG A 217 26.65 14.24 -2.35
CA ARG A 217 27.59 13.88 -3.43
C ARG A 217 28.91 14.61 -3.36
N THR A 218 29.00 15.72 -2.64
CA THR A 218 30.28 16.31 -2.22
C THR A 218 30.80 15.54 -1.01
N ALA A 219 31.35 14.37 -1.27
CA ALA A 219 32.30 13.81 -0.32
C ALA A 219 33.45 14.83 -0.21
N ASP A 220 33.68 15.36 0.99
CA ASP A 220 34.85 16.17 1.27
C ASP A 220 36.11 15.38 0.86
N ASP A 221 37.08 16.02 0.23
CA ASP A 221 38.29 15.37 -0.30
C ASP A 221 39.00 14.55 0.79
N ASN A 222 38.95 15.04 2.04
CA ASN A 222 39.45 14.35 3.23
C ASN A 222 38.77 12.99 3.49
N LEU A 223 37.46 12.87 3.23
CA LEU A 223 36.76 11.59 3.35
C LEU A 223 37.20 10.62 2.24
N ILE A 224 37.33 11.12 1.00
CA ILE A 224 37.76 10.29 -0.13
C ILE A 224 39.17 9.76 0.12
N GLU A 225 40.08 10.60 0.62
CA GLU A 225 41.44 10.17 1.00
C GLU A 225 41.42 9.09 2.08
N LYS A 226 40.61 9.25 3.14
CA LYS A 226 40.45 8.23 4.18
C LYS A 226 39.91 6.91 3.62
N LEU A 227 38.93 6.97 2.73
CA LEU A 227 38.39 5.79 2.07
C LEU A 227 39.42 5.12 1.18
N GLN A 228 40.24 5.88 0.46
CA GLN A 228 41.32 5.35 -0.37
C GLN A 228 42.37 4.64 0.49
N VAL A 229 42.74 5.20 1.64
CA VAL A 229 43.68 4.57 2.58
C VAL A 229 43.12 3.25 3.10
N VAL A 230 41.85 3.22 3.52
CA VAL A 230 41.18 2.00 3.98
C VAL A 230 41.10 0.96 2.86
N PHE A 231 40.71 1.38 1.66
CA PHE A 231 40.61 0.51 0.49
C PHE A 231 41.97 -0.12 0.14
N ASN A 232 43.02 0.70 0.00
CA ASN A 232 44.35 0.22 -0.36
C ASN A 232 44.93 -0.76 0.66
N LYS A 233 44.63 -0.57 1.95
CA LYS A 233 45.06 -1.47 3.03
C LYS A 233 44.46 -2.87 2.87
N ILE A 234 43.29 -2.99 2.24
CA ILE A 234 42.48 -4.22 2.25
C ILE A 234 42.47 -4.89 0.88
N ALA A 235 42.39 -4.10 -0.19
CA ALA A 235 42.53 -4.56 -1.57
C ALA A 235 43.90 -5.19 -1.83
N GLY A 236 44.93 -4.84 -1.05
CA GLY A 236 46.25 -5.47 -1.14
C GLY A 236 46.84 -5.42 -2.56
N PRO A 237 47.60 -6.46 -2.99
CA PRO A 237 48.21 -6.51 -4.32
C PRO A 237 47.21 -6.71 -5.45
N THR A 238 45.99 -7.19 -5.16
CA THR A 238 44.98 -7.50 -6.19
C THR A 238 44.28 -6.24 -6.70
N GLY A 239 44.33 -5.14 -5.95
CA GLY A 239 43.70 -3.88 -6.35
C GLY A 239 42.16 -3.89 -6.32
N ALA A 240 41.57 -5.00 -5.88
CA ALA A 240 40.13 -5.21 -5.74
C ALA A 240 39.79 -5.86 -4.39
N ILE A 241 38.61 -5.55 -3.86
CA ILE A 241 38.10 -6.14 -2.61
C ILE A 241 37.08 -7.24 -2.89
N THR A 242 37.17 -8.34 -2.13
CA THR A 242 36.21 -9.45 -2.15
C THR A 242 35.01 -9.20 -1.23
N TYR A 243 33.92 -9.96 -1.38
CA TYR A 243 32.71 -9.77 -0.58
C TYR A 243 32.95 -9.98 0.93
N THR A 244 33.86 -10.88 1.31
CA THR A 244 34.23 -11.09 2.71
C THR A 244 34.96 -9.89 3.29
N GLN A 245 35.89 -9.32 2.53
CA GLN A 245 36.61 -8.10 2.94
C GLN A 245 35.66 -6.90 3.01
N LEU A 246 34.74 -6.78 2.06
CA LEU A 246 33.69 -5.75 2.09
C LEU A 246 32.83 -5.88 3.35
N GLN A 247 32.40 -7.10 3.69
CA GLN A 247 31.61 -7.39 4.88
C GLN A 247 32.33 -6.93 6.16
N ASP A 248 33.61 -7.27 6.31
CA ASP A 248 34.40 -6.92 7.49
C ASP A 248 34.52 -5.40 7.69
N ILE A 249 34.82 -4.66 6.61
CA ILE A 249 34.95 -3.19 6.66
C ILE A 249 33.62 -2.55 7.04
N LEU A 250 32.54 -2.98 6.37
CA LEU A 250 31.23 -2.40 6.61
C LEU A 250 30.75 -2.71 8.03
N ASN A 251 31.05 -3.89 8.56
CA ASN A 251 30.75 -4.22 9.95
C ASN A 251 31.54 -3.35 10.92
N GLU A 252 32.85 -3.15 10.69
CA GLU A 252 33.67 -2.28 11.54
C GLU A 252 33.16 -0.83 11.55
N ALA A 253 32.64 -0.36 10.40
CA ALA A 253 32.21 1.02 10.23
C ALA A 253 30.76 1.30 10.64
N PHE A 254 29.86 0.31 10.59
CA PHE A 254 28.42 0.55 10.83
C PHE A 254 27.94 0.01 12.18
N THR A 255 28.52 -1.05 12.73
CA THR A 255 28.06 -1.66 14.00
C THR A 255 28.20 -0.74 15.23
N LYS A 256 29.00 0.32 15.11
CA LYS A 256 29.20 1.31 16.18
C LYS A 256 28.04 2.30 16.32
N ASP A 257 27.13 2.34 15.35
CA ASP A 257 26.14 3.41 15.23
C ASP A 257 24.75 3.09 15.78
N PHE A 258 24.38 1.81 15.86
CA PHE A 258 23.13 1.30 16.45
C PHE A 258 23.23 -0.22 16.62
N PRO A 259 22.41 -0.83 17.50
CA PRO A 259 22.47 -2.25 17.76
C PRO A 259 22.03 -3.09 16.55
N PHE A 260 22.99 -3.70 15.85
CA PHE A 260 22.72 -4.78 14.89
C PHE A 260 23.92 -5.74 14.81
N ASP A 261 23.68 -6.98 14.40
CA ASP A 261 24.65 -8.08 14.43
C ASP A 261 25.71 -8.03 13.30
N GLY A 262 25.76 -6.93 12.56
CA GLY A 262 26.53 -6.81 11.32
C GLY A 262 25.74 -7.25 10.08
N PHE A 263 26.28 -6.91 8.93
CA PHE A 263 25.79 -7.31 7.62
C PHE A 263 25.97 -8.80 7.40
N SER A 264 24.94 -9.46 6.87
CA SER A 264 25.03 -10.87 6.49
C SER A 264 25.92 -11.08 5.26
N ARG A 265 26.34 -12.33 5.04
CA ARG A 265 27.07 -12.72 3.83
C ARG A 265 26.26 -12.46 2.57
N GLU A 266 24.95 -12.61 2.67
CA GLU A 266 24.03 -12.36 1.56
C GLU A 266 24.02 -10.88 1.19
N THR A 267 23.88 -10.00 2.19
CA THR A 267 23.93 -8.56 1.97
C THR A 267 25.25 -8.13 1.33
N ALA A 268 26.37 -8.66 1.81
CA ALA A 268 27.68 -8.36 1.22
C ALA A 268 27.80 -8.84 -0.25
N ARG A 269 27.21 -9.99 -0.60
CA ARG A 269 27.17 -10.49 -1.99
C ARG A 269 26.25 -9.65 -2.87
N SER A 270 25.06 -9.27 -2.40
CA SER A 270 24.16 -8.40 -3.16
C SER A 270 24.76 -7.01 -3.36
N MET A 271 25.50 -6.47 -2.37
CA MET A 271 26.23 -5.21 -2.52
C MET A 271 27.29 -5.28 -3.61
N MET A 272 28.00 -6.41 -3.68
CA MET A 272 28.96 -6.68 -4.76
C MET A 272 28.24 -6.76 -6.10
N ALA A 273 27.15 -7.52 -6.19
CA ALA A 273 26.37 -7.66 -7.42
C ALA A 273 25.80 -6.33 -7.97
N LEU A 274 25.43 -5.40 -7.09
CA LEU A 274 24.97 -4.06 -7.49
C LEU A 274 26.08 -3.24 -8.17
N MET A 275 27.34 -3.44 -7.79
CA MET A 275 28.47 -2.59 -8.19
C MET A 275 29.34 -3.25 -9.26
N ASP A 276 29.45 -4.58 -9.23
CA ASP A 276 30.25 -5.43 -10.11
C ASP A 276 29.54 -5.63 -11.46
N ALA A 277 29.46 -4.56 -12.24
CA ALA A 277 28.84 -4.54 -13.57
C ALA A 277 29.64 -5.34 -14.61
N ASP A 278 30.93 -5.56 -14.39
CA ASP A 278 31.83 -6.30 -15.28
C ASP A 278 32.00 -7.78 -14.91
N LEU A 279 31.35 -8.24 -13.83
CA LEU A 279 31.43 -9.61 -13.31
C LEU A 279 32.86 -10.03 -12.97
N SER A 280 33.70 -9.07 -12.57
CA SER A 280 35.08 -9.31 -12.17
C SER A 280 35.18 -10.09 -10.84
N GLY A 281 34.10 -10.10 -10.04
CA GLY A 281 34.04 -10.77 -8.74
C GLY A 281 34.73 -10.01 -7.61
N GLY A 282 35.11 -8.75 -7.83
CA GLY A 282 35.72 -7.87 -6.85
C GLY A 282 35.43 -6.41 -7.14
N LEU A 283 35.51 -5.55 -6.12
CA LEU A 283 35.24 -4.12 -6.30
C LEU A 283 36.53 -3.31 -6.40
N GLY A 284 36.62 -2.49 -7.44
CA GLY A 284 37.61 -1.43 -7.55
C GLY A 284 37.31 -0.26 -6.60
N PHE A 285 38.24 0.71 -6.52
CA PHE A 285 38.06 1.84 -5.60
C PHE A 285 36.85 2.72 -5.95
N ASP A 286 36.62 2.99 -7.24
CA ASP A 286 35.52 3.86 -7.65
C ASP A 286 34.14 3.24 -7.37
N GLU A 287 34.01 1.93 -7.57
CA GLU A 287 32.82 1.15 -7.22
C GLU A 287 32.60 1.11 -5.70
N PHE A 288 33.66 0.81 -4.94
CA PHE A 288 33.61 0.86 -3.48
C PHE A 288 33.20 2.23 -2.96
N LYS A 289 33.76 3.30 -3.54
CA LYS A 289 33.43 4.69 -3.19
C LYS A 289 31.96 5.00 -3.49
N LYS A 290 31.44 4.58 -4.65
CA LYS A 290 30.03 4.76 -5.02
C LYS A 290 29.12 4.05 -4.00
N LEU A 291 29.35 2.76 -3.76
CA LEU A 291 28.61 1.96 -2.78
C LEU A 291 28.62 2.61 -1.39
N TRP A 292 29.80 3.05 -0.94
CA TRP A 292 29.95 3.67 0.37
C TRP A 292 29.09 4.92 0.53
N MET A 293 29.02 5.78 -0.49
CA MET A 293 28.20 6.99 -0.43
C MET A 293 26.71 6.66 -0.38
N GLU A 294 26.25 5.67 -1.15
CA GLU A 294 24.86 5.19 -1.12
C GLU A 294 24.49 4.65 0.27
N LEU A 295 25.33 3.77 0.84
CA LEU A 295 25.11 3.22 2.18
C LEU A 295 25.06 4.30 3.26
N ARG A 296 25.85 5.38 3.13
CA ARG A 296 25.79 6.52 4.08
C ARG A 296 24.46 7.26 4.00
N ILE A 297 23.91 7.46 2.80
CA ILE A 297 22.60 8.10 2.61
C ILE A 297 21.52 7.25 3.26
N TRP A 298 21.48 5.96 2.93
CA TRP A 298 20.47 5.04 3.47
C TRP A 298 20.58 4.90 4.98
N LYS A 299 21.80 4.82 5.54
CA LYS A 299 22.04 4.85 6.98
C LYS A 299 21.51 6.11 7.64
N THR A 300 21.76 7.28 7.04
CA THR A 300 21.32 8.57 7.59
C THR A 300 19.80 8.66 7.62
N ILE A 301 19.14 8.16 6.56
CA ILE A 301 17.68 8.09 6.51
C ILE A 301 17.17 7.09 7.54
N PHE A 302 17.75 5.88 7.63
CA PHE A 302 17.37 4.90 8.64
C PHE A 302 17.41 5.47 10.07
N LYS A 303 18.51 6.14 10.44
CA LYS A 303 18.66 6.79 11.74
C LYS A 303 17.60 7.86 12.03
N LYS A 304 17.06 8.51 11.01
CA LYS A 304 16.00 9.52 11.18
C LYS A 304 14.67 8.89 11.57
N PHE A 305 14.40 7.65 11.14
CA PHE A 305 13.16 6.94 11.42
C PHE A 305 13.30 5.98 12.62
N ASP A 306 14.51 5.51 12.93
CA ASP A 306 14.81 4.76 14.16
C ASP A 306 14.99 5.70 15.38
N GLU A 307 13.95 6.44 15.74
CA GLU A 307 13.97 7.38 16.88
C GLU A 307 14.26 6.67 18.21
N GLY A 308 13.91 5.37 18.32
CA GLY A 308 14.14 4.54 19.50
C GLY A 308 15.54 3.92 19.59
N HIS A 309 16.39 4.10 18.58
CA HIS A 309 17.68 3.43 18.46
C HIS A 309 17.61 1.92 18.68
N THR A 310 16.53 1.30 18.18
CA THR A 310 16.29 -0.13 18.35
C THR A 310 17.02 -0.95 17.29
N GLY A 311 17.59 -0.30 16.27
CA GLY A 311 18.22 -0.98 15.12
C GLY A 311 17.19 -1.58 14.16
N SER A 312 15.93 -1.13 14.21
CA SER A 312 14.84 -1.66 13.39
C SER A 312 13.81 -0.61 13.03
N LEU A 313 13.18 -0.75 11.86
CA LEU A 313 12.06 0.09 11.42
C LEU A 313 10.74 -0.67 11.50
N GLU A 314 9.64 0.01 11.82
CA GLU A 314 8.32 -0.58 11.68
C GLU A 314 7.92 -0.65 10.19
N ALA A 315 7.30 -1.76 9.78
CA ALA A 315 6.93 -1.98 8.39
C ALA A 315 5.95 -0.93 7.82
N PHE A 316 5.07 -0.35 8.66
CA PHE A 316 4.20 0.75 8.23
C PHE A 316 4.98 2.04 7.89
N GLU A 317 6.17 2.23 8.45
CA GLU A 317 7.02 3.38 8.16
C GLU A 317 7.87 3.16 6.90
N LEU A 318 8.12 1.90 6.54
CA LEU A 318 8.98 1.55 5.41
C LEU A 318 8.58 2.27 4.11
N ARG A 319 7.28 2.42 3.84
CA ARG A 319 6.83 3.11 2.61
C ARG A 319 7.28 4.57 2.58
N ASN A 320 7.24 5.26 3.72
CA ASN A 320 7.69 6.65 3.82
C ASN A 320 9.22 6.74 3.74
N VAL A 321 9.92 5.79 4.34
CA VAL A 321 11.39 5.68 4.23
C VAL A 321 11.79 5.50 2.76
N MET A 322 11.17 4.55 2.05
CA MET A 322 11.38 4.31 0.62
C MET A 322 11.10 5.55 -0.23
N ARG A 323 9.97 6.24 -0.01
CA ARG A 323 9.65 7.49 -0.70
C ARG A 323 10.67 8.60 -0.41
N THR A 324 11.19 8.68 0.81
CA THR A 324 12.23 9.66 1.19
C THR A 324 13.55 9.39 0.46
N ILE A 325 13.88 8.13 0.21
CA ILE A 325 15.05 7.73 -0.59
C ILE A 325 14.81 7.99 -2.09
N GLY A 326 13.54 7.96 -2.53
CA GLY A 326 13.14 8.15 -3.92
C GLY A 326 12.56 6.90 -4.57
N PHE A 327 12.37 5.81 -3.82
CA PHE A 327 11.65 4.62 -4.28
C PHE A 327 10.15 4.81 -4.10
N HIS A 328 9.43 4.88 -5.22
CA HIS A 328 7.98 4.77 -5.27
C HIS A 328 7.63 3.39 -5.79
N VAL A 329 6.77 2.68 -5.07
CA VAL A 329 6.36 1.31 -5.39
C VAL A 329 4.86 1.16 -5.21
N SER A 330 4.24 0.34 -6.06
CA SER A 330 2.82 0.01 -5.97
C SER A 330 2.49 -0.80 -4.71
N ASN A 331 1.22 -0.90 -4.35
CA ASN A 331 0.72 -1.71 -3.25
C ASN A 331 1.11 -3.19 -3.42
N MET A 332 1.08 -3.70 -4.65
CA MET A 332 1.50 -5.06 -4.98
C MET A 332 2.98 -5.31 -4.63
N ILE A 333 3.88 -4.40 -5.02
CA ILE A 333 5.31 -4.55 -4.74
C ILE A 333 5.59 -4.32 -3.26
N PHE A 334 4.95 -3.32 -2.64
CA PHE A 334 5.12 -3.05 -1.22
C PHE A 334 4.67 -4.23 -0.35
N LYS A 335 3.58 -4.91 -0.72
CA LYS A 335 3.16 -6.17 -0.09
C LYS A 335 4.28 -7.22 -0.14
N ALA A 336 4.87 -7.45 -1.31
CA ALA A 336 5.94 -8.44 -1.46
C ALA A 336 7.15 -8.08 -0.58
N ILE A 337 7.49 -6.79 -0.51
CA ILE A 337 8.56 -6.27 0.35
C ILE A 337 8.24 -6.53 1.83
N ALA A 338 7.07 -6.10 2.31
CA ALA A 338 6.67 -6.27 3.71
C ALA A 338 6.65 -7.76 4.10
N CYS A 339 6.16 -8.64 3.24
CA CYS A 339 6.13 -10.08 3.50
C CYS A 339 7.53 -10.72 3.54
N ARG A 340 8.50 -10.18 2.79
CA ARG A 340 9.83 -10.77 2.63
C ARG A 340 10.84 -10.31 3.68
N TYR A 341 10.73 -9.05 4.10
CA TYR A 341 11.75 -8.37 4.92
C TYR A 341 11.26 -7.97 6.33
N ALA A 342 9.95 -7.93 6.58
CA ALA A 342 9.47 -7.73 7.95
C ALA A 342 9.49 -9.05 8.72
N ASN A 343 9.99 -9.00 9.95
CA ASN A 343 9.99 -10.14 10.87
C ASN A 343 8.58 -10.38 11.47
N GLU A 344 8.45 -11.38 12.35
CA GLU A 344 7.16 -11.74 12.99
C GLU A 344 6.53 -10.59 13.79
N LYS A 345 7.36 -9.66 14.28
CA LYS A 345 6.95 -8.45 15.00
C LYS A 345 6.60 -7.28 14.08
N GLY A 346 6.72 -7.45 12.75
CA GLY A 346 6.50 -6.38 11.78
C GLY A 346 7.63 -5.36 11.73
N GLN A 347 8.82 -5.75 12.16
CA GLN A 347 10.01 -4.91 12.16
C GLN A 347 10.99 -5.34 11.08
N ILE A 348 11.72 -4.39 10.53
CA ILE A 348 12.74 -4.60 9.51
C ILE A 348 14.08 -4.20 10.13
N LEU A 349 14.97 -5.16 10.29
CA LEU A 349 16.31 -4.94 10.84
C LEU A 349 17.17 -4.14 9.86
N PHE A 350 18.21 -3.48 10.36
CA PHE A 350 19.07 -2.67 9.50
C PHE A 350 19.72 -3.46 8.34
N ASP A 351 20.16 -4.71 8.59
CA ASP A 351 20.72 -5.57 7.54
C ASP A 351 19.69 -5.85 6.44
N ASP A 352 18.46 -6.24 6.83
CA ASP A 352 17.35 -6.50 5.91
C ASP A 352 16.93 -5.23 5.14
N TYR A 353 16.97 -4.07 5.79
CA TYR A 353 16.70 -2.78 5.17
C TYR A 353 17.72 -2.46 4.07
N ILE A 354 19.01 -2.64 4.34
CA ILE A 354 20.06 -2.39 3.35
C ILE A 354 19.99 -3.43 2.22
N LEU A 355 19.77 -4.70 2.54
CA LEU A 355 19.58 -5.76 1.54
C LEU A 355 18.40 -5.45 0.60
N LEU A 356 17.28 -4.99 1.15
CA LEU A 356 16.12 -4.56 0.38
C LEU A 356 16.46 -3.44 -0.60
N LEU A 357 17.14 -2.39 -0.14
CA LEU A 357 17.47 -1.25 -0.99
C LEU A 357 18.48 -1.61 -2.09
N ILE A 358 19.50 -2.40 -1.76
CA ILE A 358 20.46 -2.93 -2.73
C ILE A 358 19.73 -3.73 -3.81
N ARG A 359 18.86 -4.66 -3.43
CA ARG A 359 18.09 -5.46 -4.38
C ARG A 359 17.15 -4.62 -5.22
N LEU A 360 16.43 -3.67 -4.62
CA LEU A 360 15.58 -2.76 -5.37
C LEU A 360 16.39 -1.95 -6.39
N SER A 361 17.50 -1.33 -5.99
CA SER A 361 18.40 -0.62 -6.90
C SER A 361 18.85 -1.52 -8.05
N THR A 362 19.32 -2.73 -7.74
CA THR A 362 19.82 -3.68 -8.75
C THR A 362 18.71 -4.08 -9.73
N VAL A 363 17.51 -4.38 -9.24
CA VAL A 363 16.34 -4.74 -10.08
C VAL A 363 15.96 -3.57 -10.98
N PHE A 364 15.91 -2.35 -10.44
CA PHE A 364 15.55 -1.16 -11.22
C PHE A 364 16.60 -0.79 -12.27
N GLU A 365 17.89 -0.87 -11.94
CA GLU A 365 18.98 -0.64 -12.89
C GLU A 365 18.96 -1.70 -14.00
N THR A 366 18.80 -2.98 -13.63
CA THR A 366 18.66 -4.09 -14.58
C THR A 366 17.46 -3.89 -15.50
N PHE A 367 16.30 -3.54 -14.95
CA PHE A 367 15.08 -3.28 -15.74
C PHE A 367 15.19 -2.05 -16.64
N LYS A 368 15.97 -1.04 -16.24
CA LYS A 368 16.25 0.14 -17.06
C LYS A 368 17.20 -0.16 -18.21
N ALA A 369 18.22 -0.98 -17.97
CA ALA A 369 19.20 -1.39 -18.96
C ALA A 369 18.63 -2.33 -20.04
N GLN A 370 17.51 -3.01 -19.74
CA GLN A 370 16.90 -3.96 -20.66
C GLN A 370 16.38 -3.31 -21.95
N GLU A 371 16.58 -4.01 -23.08
CA GLU A 371 16.03 -3.61 -24.37
C GLU A 371 14.50 -3.45 -24.33
N ARG A 372 14.01 -2.43 -25.05
CA ARG A 372 12.60 -2.08 -25.09
C ARG A 372 12.02 -2.27 -26.47
N THR A 373 10.79 -2.77 -26.53
CA THR A 373 9.98 -2.75 -27.74
C THR A 373 9.57 -1.31 -28.13
N ARG A 374 9.03 -1.15 -29.33
CA ARG A 374 8.54 0.16 -29.84
C ARG A 374 7.42 0.76 -28.97
N ASP A 375 6.65 -0.07 -28.27
CA ASP A 375 5.63 0.31 -27.30
C ASP A 375 6.16 0.46 -25.86
N GLY A 376 7.49 0.41 -25.66
CA GLY A 376 8.15 0.75 -24.40
C GLY A 376 8.23 -0.37 -23.35
N ARG A 377 7.79 -1.59 -23.69
CA ARG A 377 7.88 -2.76 -22.80
C ARG A 377 9.29 -3.34 -22.81
N ALA A 378 9.81 -3.69 -21.64
CA ALA A 378 11.09 -4.40 -21.52
C ALA A 378 10.93 -5.85 -21.99
N VAL A 379 11.88 -6.33 -22.80
CA VAL A 379 11.87 -7.70 -23.34
C VAL A 379 12.99 -8.48 -22.70
N PHE A 380 12.68 -9.64 -22.12
CA PHE A 380 13.70 -10.53 -21.58
C PHE A 380 13.73 -11.85 -22.36
N GLY A 381 14.92 -12.26 -22.80
CA GLY A 381 15.18 -13.66 -23.15
C GLY A 381 15.21 -14.53 -21.89
N ALA A 382 14.97 -15.83 -22.03
CA ALA A 382 14.96 -16.74 -20.88
C ALA A 382 16.29 -16.73 -20.11
N ASP A 383 17.41 -16.81 -20.82
CA ASP A 383 18.75 -16.83 -20.20
C ASP A 383 19.09 -15.49 -19.53
N ASP A 384 18.74 -14.35 -20.15
CA ASP A 384 18.95 -13.03 -19.54
C ASP A 384 18.05 -12.81 -18.32
N PHE A 385 16.81 -13.30 -18.36
CA PHE A 385 15.91 -13.24 -17.22
C PHE A 385 16.44 -14.08 -16.06
N ILE A 386 16.84 -15.32 -16.33
CA ILE A 386 17.36 -16.22 -15.29
C ILE A 386 18.68 -15.68 -14.73
N ARG A 387 19.58 -15.21 -15.60
CA ARG A 387 20.86 -14.60 -15.19
C ARG A 387 20.64 -13.37 -14.31
N SER A 388 19.72 -12.47 -14.68
CA SER A 388 19.42 -11.29 -13.86
C SER A 388 18.80 -11.67 -12.52
N VAL A 389 17.89 -12.63 -12.47
CA VAL A 389 17.24 -13.05 -11.21
C VAL A 389 18.20 -13.78 -10.27
N ILE A 390 19.13 -14.60 -10.78
CA ILE A 390 20.10 -15.33 -9.95
C ILE A 390 21.16 -14.40 -9.35
N TYR A 391 21.51 -13.33 -10.07
CA TYR A 391 22.57 -12.41 -9.67
C TYR A 391 22.12 -11.35 -8.64
N ILE A 392 20.79 -11.16 -8.48
CA ILE A 392 20.14 -10.21 -7.56
C ILE A 392 19.77 -10.90 -6.23
#